data_AF-A0A1I4EBJ5-F1
#
_entry.id   AF-A0A1I4EBJ5-F1
#
_cell.length_a   1.000
_cell.length_b   1.000
_cell.length_c   1.000
_cell.angle_alpha   90.00
_cell.angle_beta   90.00
_cell.angle_gamma   90.00
#
_symmetry.space_group_name_H-M   'P 1'
#
loop_
_entity.id
_entity.type
_entity.pdbx_description
1 polymer ?
#
loop_
_entity_poly.entity_id
_entity_poly.type
_entity_poly.pdbx_seq_one_letter_code
_entity_poly.pdbx_strand_id
1 'polypeptide(L)'
;MGIYVNPGKKNYQMAVNSEIFVDKSEMIYFLNSLVNTTQRYVSVSRPRRFGKTLVADMICAYYDREDDRQLPVKSNTQYLKPRK
;
A
#
# COMPACT_ATOMS: atom_id res chain seq x y z
N MET A 1 8.18 -21.02 -0.54
CA MET A 1 7.79 -20.22 -1.72
C MET A 1 6.33 -20.50 -1.97
N GLY A 2 5.46 -19.56 -1.62
CA GLY A 2 4.03 -19.64 -1.91
C GLY A 2 3.64 -18.35 -2.60
N ILE A 3 3.08 -18.47 -3.80
CA ILE A 3 2.52 -17.32 -4.53
C ILE A 3 1.29 -16.88 -3.75
N TYR A 4 1.40 -15.72 -3.10
CA TYR A 4 0.38 -15.14 -2.22
C TYR A 4 -0.20 -13.91 -2.93
N VAL A 5 -0.84 -14.17 -4.08
CA VAL A 5 -1.58 -13.11 -4.78
C VAL A 5 -2.83 -12.84 -3.97
N ASN A 6 -2.97 -11.61 -3.49
CA ASN A 6 -4.10 -11.11 -2.70
C ASN A 6 -4.43 -11.96 -1.43
N PRO A 7 -3.63 -11.88 -0.35
CA PRO A 7 -3.90 -12.50 0.96
C PRO A 7 -5.31 -12.34 1.55
N GLY A 8 -6.08 -11.36 1.08
CA GLY A 8 -7.21 -10.75 1.78
C GLY A 8 -6.78 -9.91 2.98
N LYS A 9 -7.76 -9.42 3.74
CA LYS A 9 -7.56 -8.49 4.87
C LYS A 9 -7.29 -9.13 6.24
N LYS A 10 -7.48 -10.45 6.39
CA LYS A 10 -7.48 -11.13 7.70
C LYS A 10 -6.14 -11.01 8.44
N ASN A 11 -5.03 -11.24 7.75
CA ASN A 11 -3.70 -11.16 8.36
C ASN A 11 -3.38 -9.75 8.87
N TYR A 12 -3.78 -8.72 8.10
CA TYR A 12 -3.60 -7.34 8.51
C TYR A 12 -4.46 -6.99 9.73
N GLN A 13 -5.71 -7.44 9.78
CA GLN A 13 -6.57 -7.25 10.96
C GLN A 13 -5.98 -7.90 12.22
N MET A 14 -5.42 -9.11 12.10
CA MET A 14 -4.70 -9.75 13.20
C MET A 14 -3.48 -8.95 13.65
N ALA A 15 -2.72 -8.39 12.70
CA ALA A 15 -1.55 -7.56 13.00
C ALA A 15 -1.92 -6.26 13.72
N VAL A 16 -3.01 -5.60 13.32
CA VAL A 16 -3.53 -4.39 13.98
C VAL A 16 -3.98 -4.67 15.42
N ASN A 17 -4.58 -5.84 15.66
CA ASN A 17 -5.02 -6.26 16.98
C ASN A 17 -3.90 -6.85 17.87
N SER A 18 -2.67 -6.93 17.37
CA SER A 18 -1.54 -7.47 18.13
C SER A 18 -0.99 -6.42 19.11
N GLU A 19 -0.38 -6.88 20.21
CA GLU A 19 0.22 -6.02 21.24
C GLU A 19 1.25 -5.03 20.67
N ILE A 20 2.04 -5.49 19.71
CA ILE A 20 3.05 -4.67 19.03
C ILE A 20 2.61 -4.45 17.60
N PHE A 21 2.07 -3.26 17.33
CA PHE A 21 1.76 -2.78 15.99
C PHE A 21 2.46 -1.45 15.73
N VAL A 22 3.12 -1.36 14.57
CA VAL A 22 3.72 -0.11 14.09
C VAL A 22 2.94 0.34 12.87
N ASP A 23 2.35 1.53 12.96
CA ASP A 23 1.63 2.11 11.84
C ASP A 23 2.58 2.42 10.67
N LYS A 24 2.20 1.93 9.48
CA LYS A 24 2.92 2.12 8.21
C LYS A 24 1.99 2.69 7.13
N SER A 25 0.84 3.21 7.53
CA SER A 25 -0.17 3.80 6.66
C SER A 25 0.38 4.91 5.77
N GLU A 26 1.43 5.62 6.20
CA GLU A 26 2.07 6.66 5.40
C GLU A 26 2.58 6.14 4.03
N MET A 27 3.01 4.87 3.97
CA MET A 27 3.46 4.24 2.73
C MET A 27 2.33 4.14 1.69
N ILE A 28 1.08 4.07 2.13
CA ILE A 28 -0.08 4.03 1.25
C ILE A 28 -0.20 5.33 0.44
N TYR A 29 0.11 6.50 1.03
CA TYR A 29 0.09 7.76 0.30
C TYR A 29 1.11 7.78 -0.85
N PHE A 30 2.32 7.27 -0.60
CA PHE A 30 3.33 7.11 -1.64
C PHE A 30 2.84 6.16 -2.74
N LEU A 31 2.33 4.98 -2.38
CA LEU A 31 1.83 4.01 -3.36
C LEU A 31 0.65 4.55 -4.18
N ASN A 32 -0.30 5.24 -3.54
CA ASN A 32 -1.42 5.91 -4.20
C ASN A 32 -0.95 6.94 -5.23
N SER A 33 0.20 7.60 -5.01
CA SER A 33 0.76 8.55 -5.99
C SER A 33 1.31 7.86 -7.25
N LEU A 34 1.62 6.57 -7.17
CA LEU A 34 2.11 5.76 -8.27
C LEU A 34 0.99 5.07 -9.05
N VAL A 35 -0.21 4.93 -8.46
CA VAL A 35 -1.39 4.36 -9.13
C VAL A 35 -1.69 5.17 -10.40
N ASN A 36 -1.92 4.47 -11.52
CA ASN A 36 -2.13 5.05 -12.86
C ASN A 36 -0.92 5.78 -13.47
N THR A 37 0.29 5.55 -12.96
CA THR A 37 1.52 6.05 -13.58
C THR A 37 2.29 4.95 -14.31
N THR A 38 3.27 5.35 -15.13
CA THR A 38 4.24 4.42 -15.73
C THR A 38 5.16 3.78 -14.68
N GLN A 39 5.31 4.39 -13.50
CA GLN A 39 6.13 3.92 -12.38
C GLN A 39 5.35 3.11 -11.33
N ARG A 40 4.18 2.56 -11.70
CA ARG A 40 3.30 1.79 -10.80
C ARG A 40 3.90 0.50 -10.23
N TYR A 41 5.01 0.01 -10.78
CA TYR A 41 5.64 -1.24 -10.37
C TYR A 41 6.67 -0.98 -9.26
N VAL A 42 6.39 -1.49 -8.06
CA VAL A 42 7.26 -1.32 -6.88
C VAL A 42 7.83 -2.67 -6.45
N SER A 43 9.14 -2.71 -6.20
CA SER A 43 9.83 -3.90 -5.67
C SER A 43 10.61 -3.54 -4.41
N VAL A 44 10.57 -4.40 -3.39
CA VAL A 44 11.27 -4.21 -2.12
C VAL A 44 12.18 -5.40 -1.83
N SER A 45 13.49 -5.21 -1.96
CA SER A 45 14.53 -6.27 -1.87
C SER A 45 15.19 -6.43 -0.50
N ARG A 46 14.67 -5.78 0.55
CA ARG A 46 15.31 -5.72 1.88
C ARG A 46 15.54 -7.12 2.53
N PRO A 47 16.36 -7.24 3.60
CA PRO A 47 16.62 -8.52 4.31
C PRO A 47 15.38 -9.22 4.90
N ARG A 48 15.55 -10.48 5.33
CA ARG A 48 14.52 -11.27 6.01
C ARG A 48 13.96 -10.52 7.24
N ARG A 49 12.68 -10.72 7.56
CA ARG A 49 11.97 -10.12 8.71
C ARG A 49 11.85 -8.58 8.71
N PHE A 50 12.17 -7.91 7.60
CA PHE A 50 11.94 -6.47 7.44
C PHE A 50 10.44 -6.06 7.34
N GLY A 51 9.50 -6.96 7.67
CA GLY A 51 8.07 -6.66 7.64
C GLY A 51 7.45 -6.46 6.24
N LYS A 52 8.10 -6.92 5.17
CA LYS A 52 7.57 -6.85 3.78
C LYS A 52 6.23 -7.56 3.62
N THR A 53 6.06 -8.73 4.24
CA THR A 53 4.79 -9.50 4.20
C THR A 53 3.66 -8.73 4.86
N LEU A 54 3.89 -8.15 6.04
CA LEU A 54 2.90 -7.34 6.75
C LEU A 54 2.49 -6.10 5.94
N VAL A 55 3.44 -5.47 5.24
CA VAL A 55 3.15 -4.37 4.32
C VAL A 55 2.31 -4.85 3.13
N ALA A 56 2.59 -6.03 2.58
CA ALA A 56 1.77 -6.61 1.52
C ALA A 56 0.34 -6.90 1.99
N ASP A 57 0.17 -7.45 3.20
CA ASP A 57 -1.15 -7.68 3.81
C ASP A 57 -1.90 -6.34 4.05
N MET A 58 -1.19 -5.30 4.47
CA MET A 58 -1.75 -3.94 4.64
C MET A 58 -2.23 -3.37 3.29
N ILE A 59 -1.40 -3.43 2.25
CA ILE A 59 -1.73 -2.94 0.91
C ILE A 59 -2.92 -3.71 0.33
N CYS A 60 -2.89 -5.03 0.47
CA CYS A 60 -3.98 -5.93 0.13
C CYS A 60 -5.27 -5.48 0.83
N ALA A 61 -5.28 -5.38 2.16
CA ALA A 61 -6.46 -4.95 2.92
C ALA A 61 -6.97 -3.54 2.57
N TYR A 62 -6.09 -2.63 2.15
CA TYR A 62 -6.45 -1.27 1.74
C TYR A 62 -7.18 -1.25 0.39
N TYR A 63 -6.67 -1.98 -0.61
CA TYR A 63 -7.22 -2.02 -1.96
C TYR A 63 -8.29 -3.09 -2.18
N ASP A 64 -8.35 -4.15 -1.35
CA ASP A 64 -9.36 -5.22 -1.33
C ASP A 64 -10.75 -4.72 -0.84
N ARG A 65 -10.89 -3.42 -0.55
CA ARG A 65 -12.21 -2.80 -0.38
C ARG A 65 -12.87 -2.68 -1.75
N GLU A 66 -13.58 -3.73 -2.12
CA GLU A 66 -14.64 -3.71 -3.12
C GLU A 66 -15.58 -2.52 -2.81
N ASP A 67 -15.61 -1.55 -3.73
CA ASP A 67 -16.65 -0.56 -3.97
C ASP A 67 -17.17 0.32 -2.80
N ASP A 68 -16.82 1.61 -2.86
CA ASP A 68 -17.71 2.75 -2.52
C ASP A 68 -16.96 4.08 -2.48
N ARG A 69 -15.63 4.04 -2.42
CA ARG A 69 -14.83 5.25 -2.56
C ARG A 69 -14.36 5.33 -4.00
N GLN A 70 -15.12 6.07 -4.82
CA GLN A 70 -14.54 6.75 -5.96
C GLN A 70 -13.25 7.40 -5.45
N LEU A 71 -12.10 6.78 -5.71
CA LEU A 71 -10.83 7.48 -5.62
C LEU A 71 -11.06 8.73 -6.46
N PRO A 72 -10.89 9.96 -5.92
CA PRO A 72 -10.95 11.12 -6.77
C PRO A 72 -9.86 10.91 -7.81
N VAL A 73 -10.28 10.48 -9.00
CA VAL A 73 -9.48 10.48 -10.21
C VAL A 73 -8.97 11.90 -10.23
N LYS A 74 -7.68 12.09 -9.94
CA LYS A 74 -7.08 13.41 -9.92
C LYS A 74 -7.17 13.94 -11.34
N SER A 75 -8.27 14.61 -11.62
CA SER A 75 -8.36 15.59 -12.67
C SER A 75 -7.33 16.66 -12.31
N ASN A 76 -6.24 16.64 -13.09
CA ASN A 76 -5.41 17.78 -13.42
C ASN A 76 -4.38 18.28 -12.38
N THR A 77 -3.11 18.03 -12.71
CA THR A 77 -2.12 19.11 -12.95
C THR A 77 -1.87 20.14 -11.83
N GLN A 78 -1.59 19.74 -10.59
CA GLN A 78 -1.11 20.70 -9.57
C GLN A 78 0.10 20.30 -8.70
N TYR A 79 0.84 19.23 -9.01
CA TYR A 79 2.09 18.92 -8.30
C TYR A 79 3.34 18.86 -9.20
N LEU A 80 3.41 19.79 -10.16
CA LEU A 80 4.67 20.22 -10.75
C LEU A 80 4.84 21.72 -10.45
N LYS A 81 5.21 22.06 -9.21
CA LYS A 81 5.91 23.32 -8.96
C LYS A 81 7.38 22.99 -8.78
N PRO A 82 8.29 23.50 -9.63
CA PRO A 82 9.71 23.39 -9.39
C PRO A 82 10.03 24.16 -8.11
N ARG A 83 10.72 23.51 -7.16
CA ARG A 83 11.38 24.27 -6.09
C ARG A 83 12.47 25.10 -6.77
N LYS A 84 12.34 26.43 -6.67
CA LYS A 84 13.48 27.34 -6.75
C LYS A 84 14.41 27.08 -5.58
#